data_AF-E1ZY03-F1
#
_entry.id   AF-E1ZY03-F1
#
_cell.length_a   1.000
_cell.length_b   1.000
_cell.length_c   1.000
_cell.angle_alpha   90.00
_cell.angle_beta   90.00
_cell.angle_gamma   90.00
#
_symmetry.space_group_name_H-M   'P 1'
#
loop_
_entity.id
_entity.type
_entity.pdbx_description
1 polymer ?
#
loop_
_entity_poly.entity_id
_entity_poly.type
_entity_poly.pdbx_seq_one_letter_code
_entity_poly.pdbx_strand_id
1 'polypeptide(L)' 'APSHRATIVTDFLAKNSINVFEQPPYSPDLAPCDFFFFPKLKLPLRGSRFE' A
#
# COMPACT_ATOMS: atom_id res chain seq x y z
N ALA A 1 -4.31 -5.88 -7.03
CA ALA A 1 -4.95 -6.07 -5.72
C ALA A 1 -6.44 -5.72 -5.82
N PRO A 2 -7.33 -6.71 -6.01
CA PRO A 2 -8.74 -6.47 -6.37
C PRO A 2 -9.58 -5.80 -5.26
N SER A 3 -9.25 -6.06 -3.99
CA SER A 3 -9.98 -5.52 -2.83
C SER A 3 -10.00 -4.00 -2.75
N HIS A 4 -8.92 -3.33 -3.15
CA HIS A 4 -8.82 -1.85 -3.12
C HIS A 4 -9.72 -1.15 -4.14
N ARG A 5 -10.29 -1.90 -5.09
CA ARG A 5 -11.23 -1.42 -6.11
C ARG A 5 -12.66 -1.91 -5.88
N ALA A 6 -12.94 -2.58 -4.77
CA ALA A 6 -14.28 -3.02 -4.45
C ALA A 6 -15.20 -1.80 -4.23
N THR A 7 -16.47 -1.93 -4.63
CA THR A 7 -17.48 -0.85 -4.55
C THR A 7 -17.59 -0.25 -3.16
N ILE A 8 -17.56 -1.10 -2.12
CA ILE A 8 -17.62 -0.67 -0.72
C ILE A 8 -16.46 0.28 -0.38
N VAL A 9 -15.26 0.02 -0.90
CA VAL A 9 -14.06 0.82 -0.66
C VAL A 9 -14.13 2.13 -1.43
N THR A 10 -14.52 2.10 -2.71
CA THR A 10 -14.66 3.32 -3.52
C THR A 10 -15.75 4.24 -3.01
N ASP A 11 -16.87 3.68 -2.55
CA ASP A 11 -17.97 4.44 -1.93
C ASP A 11 -17.53 5.10 -0.63
N PHE A 12 -16.75 4.39 0.19
CA PHE A 12 -16.19 4.95 1.41
C PHE A 12 -15.22 6.10 1.09
N LEU A 13 -14.33 5.94 0.12
CA LEU A 13 -13.39 6.98 -0.29
C LEU A 13 -14.09 8.23 -0.81
N ALA A 14 -15.12 8.05 -1.64
CA ALA A 14 -15.94 9.13 -2.17
C ALA A 14 -16.69 9.87 -1.04
N LYS A 15 -17.31 9.13 -0.10
CA LYS A 15 -18.01 9.71 1.05
C LYS A 15 -17.11 10.57 1.93
N ASN A 16 -15.85 10.18 2.08
CA ASN A 16 -14.89 10.89 2.90
C ASN A 16 -14.07 11.94 2.12
N SER A 17 -14.38 12.17 0.83
CA SER A 17 -13.63 13.10 -0.04
C SER A 17 -12.13 12.81 -0.08
N ILE A 18 -11.74 11.54 0.04
CA ILE A 18 -10.34 11.11 0.00
C ILE A 18 -9.93 10.98 -1.46
N ASN A 19 -9.01 11.82 -1.90
CA ASN A 19 -8.45 11.72 -3.24
C ASN A 19 -7.52 10.51 -3.34
N VAL A 20 -7.79 9.61 -4.28
CA VAL A 20 -6.98 8.41 -4.52
C VAL A 20 -6.16 8.60 -5.78
N PHE A 21 -4.84 8.48 -5.63
CA PHE A 21 -3.92 8.49 -6.76
C PHE A 21 -4.00 7.17 -7.53
N GLU A 22 -4.09 7.23 -8.86
CA GLU A 22 -4.09 6.04 -9.70
C GLU A 22 -2.72 5.35 -9.68
N GLN A 23 -2.65 4.17 -9.07
CA GLN A 23 -1.48 3.31 -9.14
C GLN A 23 -1.57 2.37 -10.35
N PRO A 24 -0.56 2.35 -11.23
CA PRO A 24 -0.51 1.39 -12.30
C PRO A 24 -0.30 -0.04 -11.76
N PRO A 25 -0.83 -1.06 -12.45
CA PRO A 25 -0.64 -2.45 -12.06
C PRO A 25 0.85 -2.82 -12.00
N TYR A 26 1.25 -3.48 -10.92
CA TYR A 26 2.61 -4.03 -10.73
C TYR A 26 3.74 -2.99 -10.77
N SER A 27 3.48 -1.76 -10.30
CA SER A 27 4.49 -0.70 -10.19
C SER A 27 4.91 -0.43 -8.73
N PRO A 28 5.69 -1.33 -8.10
CA PRO A 28 6.17 -1.14 -6.73
C PRO A 28 7.21 -0.01 -6.62
N ASP A 29 7.88 0.33 -7.72
CA ASP A 29 8.82 1.44 -7.84
C ASP A 29 8.15 2.81 -7.64
N LEU A 30 6.86 2.92 -7.97
CA LEU A 30 6.07 4.14 -7.79
C LEU A 30 5.38 4.22 -6.42
N ALA A 31 5.38 3.13 -5.65
CA ALA A 31 4.76 3.09 -4.34
C ALA A 31 5.79 3.50 -3.27
N PRO A 32 5.59 4.63 -2.55
CA PRO A 32 6.54 5.06 -1.52
C PRO A 32 6.74 4.01 -0.41
N CYS A 33 5.70 3.23 -0.12
CA CYS A 33 5.77 2.14 0.85
C CYS A 33 6.74 1.05 0.39
N ASP A 34 6.67 0.63 -0.88
CA ASP A 34 7.48 -0.46 -1.41
C ASP A 34 8.91 -0.04 -1.70
N PHE A 35 9.12 1.14 -2.29
CA PHE A 35 10.46 1.62 -2.63
C PHE A 35 11.24 2.16 -1.42
N PHE A 36 10.60 2.87 -0.50
CA PHE A 36 11.30 3.58 0.57
C PHE A 36 11.09 2.97 1.96
N PHE A 37 9.83 2.71 2.33
CA PHE A 37 9.50 2.35 3.71
C PHE A 37 9.84 0.88 4.04
N PHE A 38 9.40 -0.08 3.22
CA PHE A 38 9.61 -1.49 3.52
C PHE A 38 11.08 -1.94 3.52
N PRO A 39 11.98 -1.44 2.66
CA PRO A 39 13.40 -1.78 2.79
C PRO A 39 13.99 -1.34 4.13
N LYS A 40 13.61 -0.16 4.62
CA LYS A 40 14.01 0.35 5.94
C LYS A 40 13.44 -0.46 7.08
N LEU A 41 12.19 -0.91 6.94
CA LEU A 41 11.55 -1.77 7.92
C LEU A 41 12.14 -3.19 7.93
N LYS A 42 12.48 -3.74 6.76
CA LYS A 42 13.05 -5.09 6.61
C LYS A 42 14.46 -5.22 7.19
N LEU A 43 15.24 -4.14 7.21
CA LEU A 43 16.61 -4.13 7.75
C LEU A 43 16.68 -4.60 9.22
N PRO A 44 15.98 -3.98 10.19
CA PRO A 44 15.98 -4.45 11.58
C PRO A 44 15.22 -5.77 11.78
N LEU A 45 14.27 -6.10 10.91
CA LEU A 45 13.51 -7.34 10.97
C LEU A 45 14.27 -8.54 10.37
N ARG A 46 15.40 -8.30 9.71
CA ARG A 46 16.16 -9.38 9.07
C ARG A 46 16.82 -10.23 10.15
N GLY A 47 16.41 -11.50 10.21
CA GLY A 47 16.95 -12.47 11.17
C GLY A 47 16.31 -12.41 12.56
N SER A 48 15.35 -11.51 12.80
CA SER A 48 14.52 -11.56 14.01
C SER A 48 13.44 -12.64 13.87
N ARG A 49 13.29 -13.47 14.91
CA ARG A 49 12.16 -14.38 15.06
C ARG A 49 11.31 -13.87 16.22
N PHE A 50 10.04 -13.63 15.94
CA PHE A 50 9.06 -13.29 16.97
C PHE A 50 8.46 -14.59 17.49
N GLU A 51 8.42 -14.75 18.81
CA GLU A 51 7.72 -15.85 19.48
C GLU A 51 6.20 -15.61 19.50
#